data_AF-A0A317ZNL4-F1
#
_entry.id   AF-A0A317ZNL4-F1
#
_cell.length_a   1.000
_cell.length_b   1.000
_cell.length_c   1.000
_cell.angle_alpha   90.00
_cell.angle_beta   90.00
_cell.angle_gamma   90.00
#
_symmetry.space_group_name_H-M   'P 1'
#
loop_
_entity.id
_entity.type
_entity.pdbx_description
1 polymer ?
#
loop_
_entity_poly.entity_id
_entity_poly.type
_entity_poly.pdbx_seq_one_letter_code
_entity_poly.pdbx_strand_id
1 'polypeptide(L)'
;MTEHPTVADRAARGKAARTDTPLTSLREWQPAPDRPDPVALLEEQNLTRETDLVPVRHGRMMVSPFTFYRGAAKIMASDLRHIPRAGLITQLCGDAHLSNFGVYASPERNLLFDLNDFDETLPGPFEYDVLRMSASFTIAARNNGFAAADIRAVTLASVRAYREAMAEFAAMRTLDVWYARLSEKELVEALGAARGTQKGKAARKASKAVEKNTLRGAEKARSRDSLQALAKLAEFVDGRYRIVSQPPIVVPAREMAVSLGFTPEATEAAVRSQLQAYRETLQADRRQLLERFEVVDVAHKVVGVGSVGNRAFIALLQGRDEQDPLFLQVKEATSSVLEDHLPVSEYEQPGERVVQGQRLMQAASDIFLGWTRGVQEGRFLYWRQLRDMKGSAVVEAMVPLGMTLYANACGWTLARAHARAGDPVALAAYLGSSDKFDRSVTDFSQRYADQNERDYQAFLDAVRTGRLVARAGV
;
A
#
# COMPACT_ATOMS: atom_id res chain seq x y z
N MET A 1 6.96 2.84 33.36
CA MET A 1 8.09 1.97 32.96
C MET A 1 7.58 1.04 31.87
N THR A 2 8.38 0.76 30.85
CA THR A 2 8.01 -0.21 29.80
C THR A 2 8.19 -1.63 30.34
N GLU A 3 7.17 -2.48 30.19
CA GLU A 3 7.28 -3.90 30.58
C GLU A 3 8.11 -4.69 29.56
N HIS A 4 8.93 -5.62 30.05
CA HIS A 4 9.77 -6.50 29.23
C HIS A 4 9.46 -7.97 29.55
N PRO A 5 8.32 -8.51 29.07
CA PRO A 5 7.94 -9.89 29.33
C PRO A 5 8.98 -10.87 28.77
N THR A 6 9.15 -12.02 29.44
CA THR A 6 10.08 -13.03 28.98
C THR A 6 9.62 -13.67 27.66
N VAL A 7 10.53 -14.31 26.92
CA VAL A 7 10.17 -15.07 25.71
C VAL A 7 9.11 -16.15 26.03
N ALA A 8 9.19 -16.76 27.22
CA ALA A 8 8.23 -17.76 27.67
C ALA A 8 6.82 -17.15 27.87
N ASP A 9 6.72 -15.98 28.50
CA ASP A 9 5.43 -15.29 28.71
C ASP A 9 4.80 -14.86 27.38
N ARG A 10 5.60 -14.31 26.47
CA ARG A 10 5.17 -13.91 25.13
C ARG A 10 4.67 -15.12 24.32
N ALA A 11 5.39 -16.23 24.37
CA ALA A 11 4.97 -17.48 23.73
C ALA A 11 3.71 -18.07 24.39
N ALA A 12 3.56 -17.96 25.71
CA ALA A 12 2.37 -18.39 26.44
C ALA A 12 1.15 -17.55 26.02
N ARG A 13 1.29 -16.23 25.87
CA ARG A 13 0.24 -15.35 25.33
C ARG A 13 -0.22 -15.80 23.94
N GLY A 14 0.71 -16.08 23.03
CA GLY A 14 0.37 -16.58 21.70
C GLY A 14 -0.34 -17.94 21.71
N LYS A 15 0.07 -18.85 22.59
CA LYS A 15 -0.61 -20.15 22.77
C LYS A 15 -2.00 -20.01 23.38
N ALA A 16 -2.17 -19.12 24.37
CA ALA A 16 -3.47 -18.82 24.98
C ALA A 16 -4.44 -18.24 23.93
N ALA A 17 -3.97 -17.28 23.12
CA ALA A 17 -4.72 -16.73 22.00
C ALA A 17 -5.20 -17.81 21.01
N ARG A 18 -4.41 -18.87 20.78
CA ARG A 18 -4.79 -20.00 19.93
C ARG A 18 -5.88 -20.87 20.55
N THR A 19 -5.88 -21.01 21.87
CA THR A 19 -6.94 -21.74 22.59
C THR A 19 -8.28 -21.00 22.43
N ASP A 20 -8.26 -19.68 22.62
CA ASP A 20 -9.47 -18.85 22.55
C ASP A 20 -9.95 -18.64 21.11
N THR A 21 -9.02 -18.49 20.17
CA THR A 21 -9.28 -18.35 18.74
C THR A 21 -8.51 -19.43 17.97
N PRO A 22 -9.12 -20.60 17.73
CA PRO A 22 -8.46 -21.68 16.98
C PRO A 22 -8.09 -21.25 15.56
N LEU A 23 -6.98 -21.76 15.03
CA LEU A 23 -6.52 -21.45 13.66
C LEU A 23 -7.51 -21.84 12.56
N THR A 24 -8.49 -22.70 12.86
CA THR A 24 -9.57 -23.13 11.96
C THR A 24 -10.80 -22.24 12.01
N SER A 25 -10.88 -21.29 12.94
CA SER A 25 -12.03 -20.41 13.14
C SER A 25 -12.32 -19.50 11.93
N LEU A 26 -11.30 -19.13 11.16
CA LEU A 26 -11.42 -18.30 9.96
C LEU A 26 -11.95 -19.07 8.73
N ARG A 27 -12.00 -20.40 8.78
CA ARG A 27 -12.30 -21.26 7.61
C ARG A 27 -13.72 -21.10 7.07
N GLU A 28 -14.68 -20.88 7.97
CA GLU A 28 -16.11 -20.88 7.65
C GLU A 28 -16.71 -19.48 7.55
N TRP A 29 -15.89 -18.49 7.14
CA TRP A 29 -16.38 -17.12 7.02
C TRP A 29 -17.57 -17.01 6.07
N GLN A 30 -18.58 -16.28 6.53
CA GLN A 30 -19.78 -15.90 5.80
C GLN A 30 -20.08 -14.43 6.11
N PRO A 31 -20.70 -13.70 5.16
CA PRO A 31 -21.16 -12.34 5.43
C PRO A 31 -22.16 -12.34 6.60
N ALA A 32 -22.07 -11.33 7.47
CA ALA A 32 -22.99 -11.19 8.58
C ALA A 32 -24.43 -10.92 8.07
N PRO A 33 -25.49 -11.34 8.79
CA PRO A 33 -26.87 -11.09 8.37
C PRO A 33 -27.22 -9.60 8.20
N ASP A 34 -26.57 -8.75 8.99
CA ASP A 34 -26.69 -7.28 9.00
C ASP A 34 -25.60 -6.59 8.15
N ARG A 35 -24.93 -7.32 7.25
CA ARG A 35 -23.86 -6.77 6.41
C ARG A 35 -24.40 -5.56 5.61
N PRO A 36 -23.76 -4.37 5.71
CA PRO A 36 -24.17 -3.20 4.96
C PRO A 36 -24.12 -3.43 3.44
N ASP A 37 -24.93 -2.68 2.70
CA ASP A 37 -24.85 -2.62 1.25
C ASP A 37 -23.46 -2.12 0.81
N PRO A 38 -22.69 -2.90 0.00
CA PRO A 38 -21.37 -2.48 -0.45
C PRO A 38 -21.40 -1.16 -1.23
N VAL A 39 -22.49 -0.86 -1.95
CA VAL A 39 -22.64 0.39 -2.70
C VAL A 39 -22.84 1.57 -1.75
N ALA A 40 -23.63 1.39 -0.68
CA ALA A 40 -23.83 2.42 0.35
C ALA A 40 -22.51 2.77 1.06
N LEU A 41 -21.66 1.78 1.36
CA LEU A 41 -20.34 2.04 1.93
C LEU A 41 -19.43 2.85 0.99
N LEU A 42 -19.52 2.63 -0.33
CA LEU A 42 -18.79 3.43 -1.31
C LEU A 42 -19.32 4.85 -1.40
N GLU A 43 -20.64 5.04 -1.36
CA GLU A 43 -21.29 6.36 -1.31
C GLU A 43 -20.86 7.14 -0.07
N GLU A 44 -20.88 6.52 1.10
CA GLU A 44 -20.40 7.10 2.35
C GLU A 44 -18.93 7.54 2.24
N GLN A 45 -18.08 6.68 1.67
CA GLN A 45 -16.66 7.00 1.45
C GLN A 45 -16.45 8.12 0.42
N ASN A 46 -17.40 8.35 -0.49
CA ASN A 46 -17.31 9.39 -1.50
C ASN A 46 -17.64 10.79 -0.94
N LEU A 47 -18.29 10.90 0.23
CA LEU A 47 -18.68 12.19 0.81
C LEU A 47 -17.49 13.12 1.10
N THR A 48 -16.31 12.57 1.36
CA THR A 48 -15.09 13.33 1.67
C THR A 48 -14.19 13.55 0.46
N ARG A 49 -14.54 12.98 -0.70
CA ARG A 49 -13.76 13.00 -1.95
C ARG A 49 -14.16 14.17 -2.85
N GLU A 50 -13.23 14.58 -3.70
CA GLU A 50 -13.48 15.52 -4.79
C GLU A 50 -14.55 14.97 -5.74
N THR A 51 -15.70 15.62 -5.79
CA THR A 51 -16.92 15.16 -6.48
C THR A 51 -16.68 14.86 -7.95
N ASP A 52 -15.89 15.68 -8.64
CA ASP A 52 -15.58 15.52 -10.07
C ASP A 52 -14.71 14.29 -10.37
N LEU A 53 -14.02 13.75 -9.36
CA LEU A 53 -13.16 12.58 -9.48
C LEU A 53 -13.85 11.28 -9.05
N VAL A 54 -14.98 11.35 -8.35
CA VAL A 54 -15.76 10.17 -7.95
C VAL A 54 -16.17 9.32 -9.18
N PRO A 55 -16.65 9.89 -10.30
CA PRO A 55 -16.92 9.11 -11.51
C PRO A 55 -15.69 8.43 -12.10
N VAL A 56 -14.52 9.06 -12.02
CA VAL A 56 -13.25 8.47 -12.49
C VAL A 56 -12.86 7.29 -11.60
N ARG A 57 -13.04 7.42 -10.28
CA ARG A 57 -12.83 6.31 -9.33
C ARG A 57 -13.69 5.12 -9.69
N HIS A 58 -15.00 5.34 -9.89
CA HIS A 58 -15.92 4.28 -10.27
C HIS A 58 -15.51 3.62 -11.60
N GLY A 59 -15.16 4.42 -12.62
CA GLY A 59 -14.68 3.88 -13.90
C GLY A 59 -13.42 3.01 -13.79
N ARG A 60 -12.49 3.36 -12.90
CA ARG A 60 -11.30 2.53 -12.62
C ARG A 60 -11.62 1.26 -11.82
N MET A 61 -12.60 1.31 -10.93
CA MET A 61 -13.07 0.13 -10.19
C MET A 61 -13.80 -0.86 -11.10
N MET A 62 -14.55 -0.38 -12.10
CA MET A 62 -15.34 -1.20 -13.03
C MET A 62 -14.52 -2.16 -13.90
N VAL A 63 -13.20 -1.97 -14.05
CA VAL A 63 -12.38 -2.71 -15.01
C VAL A 63 -12.38 -4.22 -14.78
N SER A 64 -12.43 -4.67 -13.52
CA SER A 64 -12.40 -6.07 -13.13
C SER A 64 -12.79 -6.27 -11.66
N PRO A 65 -13.13 -7.50 -11.23
CA PRO A 65 -13.30 -7.82 -9.81
C PRO A 65 -12.07 -7.47 -8.97
N PHE A 66 -10.87 -7.57 -9.54
CA PHE A 66 -9.62 -7.25 -8.85
C PHE A 66 -9.42 -5.73 -8.67
N THR A 67 -9.70 -4.92 -9.69
CA THR A 67 -9.63 -3.46 -9.57
C THR A 67 -10.70 -2.91 -8.64
N PHE A 68 -11.89 -3.54 -8.61
CA PHE A 68 -12.92 -3.25 -7.61
C PHE A 68 -12.41 -3.53 -6.20
N TYR A 69 -11.85 -4.74 -5.97
CA TYR A 69 -11.31 -5.12 -4.66
C TYR A 69 -10.29 -4.10 -4.15
N ARG A 70 -9.37 -3.63 -5.01
CA ARG A 70 -8.38 -2.59 -4.69
C ARG A 70 -8.98 -1.23 -4.30
N GLY A 71 -10.18 -0.91 -4.78
CA GLY A 71 -10.91 0.30 -4.42
C GLY A 71 -11.83 0.14 -3.21
N ALA A 72 -11.97 -1.08 -2.67
CA ALA A 72 -13.02 -1.48 -1.73
C ALA A 72 -12.51 -1.78 -0.31
N ALA A 73 -11.45 -1.09 0.15
CA ALA A 73 -10.88 -1.30 1.50
C ALA A 73 -11.94 -1.15 2.62
N LYS A 74 -12.82 -0.12 2.55
CA LYS A 74 -13.92 0.10 3.52
C LYS A 74 -14.90 -1.07 3.59
N ILE A 75 -15.20 -1.73 2.46
CA ILE A 75 -16.11 -2.89 2.42
C ILE A 75 -15.51 -4.04 3.23
N MET A 76 -14.24 -4.37 2.98
CA MET A 76 -13.60 -5.46 3.71
C MET A 76 -13.33 -5.11 5.18
N ALA A 77 -13.01 -3.85 5.51
CA ALA A 77 -12.91 -3.41 6.89
C ALA A 77 -14.20 -3.67 7.68
N SER A 78 -15.36 -3.36 7.07
CA SER A 78 -16.68 -3.66 7.64
C SER A 78 -16.94 -5.16 7.81
N ASP A 79 -16.52 -5.98 6.85
CA ASP A 79 -16.67 -7.44 6.93
C ASP A 79 -15.79 -8.07 8.01
N LEU A 80 -14.59 -7.52 8.20
CA LEU A 80 -13.61 -8.08 9.13
C LEU A 80 -13.95 -7.77 10.59
N ARG A 81 -14.83 -6.80 10.88
CA ARG A 81 -15.23 -6.45 12.26
C ARG A 81 -15.77 -7.64 13.09
N HIS A 82 -16.37 -8.61 12.40
CA HIS A 82 -17.06 -9.76 13.00
C HIS A 82 -16.25 -11.06 12.99
N ILE A 83 -15.01 -11.03 12.49
CA ILE A 83 -14.20 -12.26 12.45
C ILE A 83 -13.72 -12.64 13.86
N PRO A 84 -13.43 -13.92 14.10
CA PRO A 84 -12.62 -14.34 15.24
C PRO A 84 -11.24 -13.65 15.22
N ARG A 85 -10.85 -13.03 16.34
CA ARG A 85 -9.59 -12.27 16.48
C ARG A 85 -8.78 -12.84 17.64
N ALA A 86 -7.50 -13.13 17.40
CA ALA A 86 -6.59 -13.68 18.40
C ALA A 86 -6.19 -12.69 19.52
N GLY A 87 -6.52 -11.40 19.39
CA GLY A 87 -6.09 -10.36 20.34
C GLY A 87 -4.59 -10.04 20.25
N LEU A 88 -3.95 -10.42 19.15
CA LEU A 88 -2.55 -10.09 18.85
C LEU A 88 -2.52 -8.85 17.96
N ILE A 89 -2.24 -7.72 18.58
CA ILE A 89 -2.23 -6.40 17.95
C ILE A 89 -0.84 -6.08 17.39
N THR A 90 -0.81 -5.49 16.20
CA THR A 90 0.37 -4.94 15.53
C THR A 90 -0.03 -3.67 14.78
N GLN A 91 0.93 -2.91 14.24
CA GLN A 91 0.60 -1.88 13.26
C GLN A 91 0.17 -2.55 11.96
N LEU A 92 -1.06 -2.26 11.51
CA LEU A 92 -1.55 -2.68 10.21
C LEU A 92 -1.17 -1.65 9.16
N CYS A 93 -0.90 -2.11 7.94
CA CYS A 93 -0.92 -1.30 6.72
C CYS A 93 -2.36 -0.86 6.41
N GLY A 94 -3.33 -1.73 6.68
CA GLY A 94 -4.76 -1.46 6.61
C GLY A 94 -5.39 -1.70 5.24
N ASP A 95 -4.60 -1.72 4.17
CA ASP A 95 -5.03 -2.15 2.83
C ASP A 95 -3.97 -3.06 2.18
N ALA A 96 -3.53 -4.10 2.89
CA ALA A 96 -2.43 -4.98 2.47
C ALA A 96 -2.74 -5.90 1.27
N HIS A 97 -3.21 -5.40 0.13
CA HIS A 97 -3.44 -6.21 -1.08
C HIS A 97 -2.18 -6.35 -1.95
N LEU A 98 -2.09 -7.34 -2.84
CA LEU A 98 -0.84 -7.64 -3.59
C LEU A 98 -0.31 -6.48 -4.45
N SER A 99 -1.14 -5.53 -4.88
CA SER A 99 -0.70 -4.33 -5.63
C SER A 99 -0.15 -3.19 -4.75
N ASN A 100 -0.23 -3.33 -3.42
CA ASN A 100 0.34 -2.41 -2.44
C ASN A 100 1.72 -2.88 -1.96
N PHE A 101 2.33 -3.82 -2.67
CA PHE A 101 3.73 -4.19 -2.56
C PHE A 101 4.48 -3.78 -3.82
N GLY A 102 5.79 -3.55 -3.71
CA GLY A 102 6.62 -3.16 -4.84
C GLY A 102 8.02 -2.76 -4.41
N VAL A 103 8.77 -2.16 -5.32
CA VAL A 103 10.17 -1.77 -5.08
C VAL A 103 10.33 -0.26 -4.97
N TYR A 104 11.27 0.19 -4.16
CA TYR A 104 11.64 1.60 -4.02
C TYR A 104 13.07 1.75 -3.50
N ALA A 105 13.59 2.98 -3.53
CA ALA A 105 14.93 3.29 -3.05
C ALA A 105 15.03 3.28 -1.52
N SER A 106 16.08 2.67 -0.99
CA SER A 106 16.58 3.00 0.35
C SER A 106 17.33 4.34 0.33
N PRO A 107 17.61 4.96 1.50
CA PRO A 107 18.49 6.12 1.60
C PRO A 107 19.85 5.92 0.92
N GLU A 108 20.38 4.69 0.94
CA GLU A 108 21.63 4.29 0.26
C GLU A 108 21.45 3.96 -1.23
N ARG A 109 20.27 4.23 -1.81
CA ARG A 109 19.92 3.99 -3.23
C ARG A 109 19.86 2.52 -3.64
N ASN A 110 19.67 1.61 -2.68
CA ASN A 110 19.37 0.21 -2.98
C ASN A 110 17.89 0.03 -3.30
N LEU A 111 17.54 -0.85 -4.25
CA LEU A 111 16.15 -1.24 -4.47
C LEU A 111 15.72 -2.25 -3.41
N LEU A 112 14.72 -1.87 -2.61
CA LEU A 112 14.09 -2.71 -1.60
C LEU A 112 12.65 -3.02 -1.99
N PHE A 113 12.22 -4.26 -1.77
CA PHE A 113 10.85 -4.71 -1.92
C PHE A 113 10.09 -4.60 -0.60
N ASP A 114 8.96 -3.90 -0.62
CA ASP A 114 8.19 -3.61 0.58
C ASP A 114 6.74 -3.19 0.30
N LEU A 115 5.99 -2.89 1.36
CA LEU A 115 4.68 -2.23 1.33
C LEU A 115 4.78 -0.78 0.83
N ASN A 116 3.76 -0.29 0.13
CA ASN A 116 3.79 0.98 -0.62
C ASN A 116 2.67 1.98 -0.29
N ASP A 117 1.65 1.55 0.44
CA ASP A 117 0.49 2.37 0.78
C ASP A 117 0.18 2.21 2.26
N PHE A 118 0.03 3.34 2.95
CA PHE A 118 -0.18 3.41 4.40
C PHE A 118 -1.32 4.38 4.73
N ASP A 119 -2.12 4.78 3.73
CA ASP A 119 -3.25 5.69 3.93
C ASP A 119 -4.20 5.15 5.03
N GLU A 120 -4.33 3.83 5.17
CA GLU A 120 -5.22 3.17 6.15
C GLU A 120 -4.50 2.64 7.41
N THR A 121 -3.21 2.95 7.60
CA THR A 121 -2.39 2.38 8.69
C THR A 121 -2.97 2.64 10.08
N LEU A 122 -3.17 1.60 10.89
CA LEU A 122 -3.71 1.72 12.25
C LEU A 122 -3.30 0.52 13.12
N PRO A 123 -3.07 0.66 14.44
CA PRO A 123 -2.93 -0.50 15.32
C PRO A 123 -4.18 -1.40 15.27
N GLY A 124 -3.99 -2.69 15.07
CA GLY A 124 -5.10 -3.63 14.94
C GLY A 124 -4.73 -5.11 14.92
N PRO A 125 -5.73 -6.00 14.84
CA PRO A 125 -5.53 -7.44 14.77
C PRO A 125 -4.82 -7.83 13.47
N PHE A 126 -3.69 -8.52 13.58
CA PHE A 126 -2.83 -8.87 12.43
C PHE A 126 -3.58 -9.64 11.32
N GLU A 127 -4.68 -10.33 11.67
CA GLU A 127 -5.53 -11.06 10.74
C GLU A 127 -6.06 -10.17 9.63
N TYR A 128 -6.33 -8.88 9.89
CA TYR A 128 -6.92 -7.98 8.89
C TYR A 128 -6.04 -7.85 7.65
N ASP A 129 -4.75 -7.56 7.84
CA ASP A 129 -3.80 -7.44 6.74
C ASP A 129 -3.54 -8.80 6.06
N VAL A 130 -3.44 -9.90 6.83
CA VAL A 130 -3.20 -11.24 6.26
C VAL A 130 -4.38 -11.70 5.40
N LEU A 131 -5.61 -11.48 5.86
CA LEU A 131 -6.83 -11.83 5.14
C LEU A 131 -7.00 -10.95 3.90
N ARG A 132 -6.73 -9.65 4.01
CA ARG A 132 -6.74 -8.72 2.87
C ARG A 132 -5.71 -9.11 1.81
N MET A 133 -4.49 -9.45 2.22
CA MET A 133 -3.43 -9.88 1.30
C MET A 133 -3.79 -11.18 0.59
N SER A 134 -4.18 -12.21 1.33
CA SER A 134 -4.45 -13.54 0.79
C SER A 134 -5.68 -13.58 -0.13
N ALA A 135 -6.77 -12.88 0.24
CA ALA A 135 -7.94 -12.74 -0.63
C ALA A 135 -7.59 -12.04 -1.95
N SER A 136 -6.72 -11.03 -1.91
CA SER A 136 -6.26 -10.34 -3.12
C SER A 136 -5.56 -11.27 -4.13
N PHE A 137 -4.74 -12.23 -3.65
CA PHE A 137 -4.10 -13.23 -4.51
C PHE A 137 -5.11 -14.17 -5.17
N THR A 138 -6.12 -14.60 -4.42
CA THR A 138 -7.19 -15.46 -4.96
C THR A 138 -7.97 -14.73 -6.04
N ILE A 139 -8.34 -13.47 -5.80
CA ILE A 139 -9.10 -12.65 -6.75
C ILE A 139 -8.28 -12.35 -8.01
N ALA A 140 -7.00 -11.97 -7.85
CA ALA A 140 -6.12 -11.72 -9.00
C ALA A 140 -5.86 -12.98 -9.83
N ALA A 141 -5.63 -14.13 -9.19
CA ALA A 141 -5.43 -15.40 -9.90
C ALA A 141 -6.69 -15.83 -10.67
N ARG A 142 -7.90 -15.65 -10.09
CA ARG A 142 -9.18 -15.85 -10.80
C ARG A 142 -9.31 -14.91 -12.00
N ASN A 143 -9.02 -13.63 -11.80
CA ASN A 143 -9.05 -12.62 -12.87
C ASN A 143 -8.11 -12.97 -14.03
N ASN A 144 -6.94 -13.55 -13.74
CA ASN A 144 -5.99 -14.00 -14.75
C ASN A 144 -6.34 -15.36 -15.40
N GLY A 145 -7.49 -15.96 -15.04
CA GLY A 145 -7.96 -17.23 -15.62
C GLY A 145 -7.13 -18.44 -15.19
N PHE A 146 -6.50 -18.42 -14.01
CA PHE A 146 -5.72 -19.56 -13.52
C PHE A 146 -6.63 -20.76 -13.18
N ALA A 147 -6.08 -21.97 -13.26
CA ALA A 147 -6.77 -23.17 -12.82
C ALA A 147 -6.97 -23.14 -11.29
N ALA A 148 -8.01 -23.82 -10.79
CA ALA A 148 -8.35 -23.84 -9.36
C ALA A 148 -7.18 -24.29 -8.46
N ALA A 149 -6.38 -25.26 -8.93
CA ALA A 149 -5.19 -25.72 -8.21
C ALA A 149 -4.11 -24.64 -8.12
N ASP A 150 -3.89 -23.88 -9.19
CA ASP A 150 -2.91 -22.78 -9.23
C ASP A 150 -3.36 -21.60 -8.36
N ILE A 151 -4.66 -21.23 -8.42
CA ILE A 151 -5.26 -20.21 -7.55
C ILE A 151 -5.00 -20.58 -6.09
N ARG A 152 -5.32 -21.83 -5.71
CA ARG A 152 -5.11 -22.30 -4.35
C ARG A 152 -3.63 -22.28 -3.96
N ALA A 153 -2.73 -22.68 -4.85
CA ALA A 153 -1.30 -22.74 -4.59
C ALA A 153 -0.68 -21.34 -4.38
N VAL A 154 -1.06 -20.35 -5.19
CA VAL A 154 -0.58 -18.96 -5.05
C VAL A 154 -1.01 -18.37 -3.70
N THR A 155 -2.30 -18.50 -3.35
CA THR A 155 -2.81 -17.99 -2.08
C THR A 155 -2.13 -18.67 -0.90
N LEU A 156 -2.01 -20.00 -0.93
CA LEU A 156 -1.32 -20.75 0.12
C LEU A 156 0.14 -20.30 0.27
N ALA A 157 0.83 -20.00 -0.83
CA ALA A 157 2.21 -19.53 -0.80
C ALA A 157 2.36 -18.21 -0.02
N SER A 158 1.45 -17.24 -0.21
CA SER A 158 1.49 -15.99 0.57
C SER A 158 1.33 -16.19 2.08
N VAL A 159 0.40 -17.05 2.49
CA VAL A 159 0.11 -17.27 3.92
C VAL A 159 1.20 -18.11 4.57
N ARG A 160 1.66 -19.15 3.88
CA ARG A 160 2.79 -19.97 4.32
C ARG A 160 4.04 -19.11 4.52
N ALA A 161 4.37 -18.26 3.54
CA ALA A 161 5.52 -17.38 3.65
C ALA A 161 5.40 -16.42 4.83
N TYR A 162 4.20 -15.89 5.10
CA TYR A 162 3.95 -15.09 6.30
C TYR A 162 4.22 -15.89 7.59
N ARG A 163 3.67 -17.10 7.71
CA ARG A 163 3.84 -17.96 8.90
C ARG A 163 5.30 -18.34 9.13
N GLU A 164 5.99 -18.78 8.08
CA GLU A 164 7.38 -19.22 8.15
C GLU A 164 8.31 -18.06 8.47
N ALA A 165 8.15 -16.92 7.81
CA ALA A 165 8.91 -15.71 8.11
C ALA A 165 8.68 -15.23 9.55
N MET A 166 7.44 -15.27 10.05
CA MET A 166 7.16 -14.91 11.44
C MET A 166 7.88 -15.82 12.44
N ALA A 167 7.98 -17.12 12.15
CA ALA A 167 8.77 -18.05 12.97
C ALA A 167 10.27 -17.73 12.94
N GLU A 168 10.80 -17.32 11.79
CA GLU A 168 12.19 -16.82 11.67
C GLU A 168 12.40 -15.55 12.51
N PHE A 169 11.53 -14.54 12.36
CA PHE A 169 11.64 -13.28 13.12
C PHE A 169 11.49 -13.47 14.62
N ALA A 170 10.68 -14.42 15.07
CA ALA A 170 10.55 -14.75 16.49
C ALA A 170 11.84 -15.30 17.12
N ALA A 171 12.72 -15.90 16.31
CA ALA A 171 14.00 -16.44 16.74
C ALA A 171 15.17 -15.44 16.61
N MET A 172 14.96 -14.31 15.92
CA MET A 172 15.96 -13.28 15.72
C MET A 172 16.13 -12.40 16.96
N ARG A 173 17.30 -11.76 17.06
CA ARG A 173 17.50 -10.67 18.03
C ARG A 173 16.67 -9.47 17.59
N THR A 174 16.23 -8.66 18.55
CA THR A 174 15.37 -7.49 18.27
C THR A 174 15.92 -6.59 17.16
N LEU A 175 17.21 -6.23 17.20
CA LEU A 175 17.80 -5.37 16.15
C LEU A 175 17.90 -6.06 14.79
N ASP A 176 18.08 -7.38 14.73
CA ASP A 176 18.15 -8.10 13.46
C ASP A 176 16.81 -8.04 12.72
N VAL A 177 15.68 -8.09 13.44
CA VAL A 177 14.33 -7.90 12.86
C VAL A 177 14.19 -6.50 12.24
N TRP A 178 14.77 -5.48 12.86
CA TRP A 178 14.74 -4.10 12.35
C TRP A 178 15.62 -3.90 11.11
N TYR A 179 16.71 -4.66 10.98
CA TYR A 179 17.58 -4.62 9.79
C TYR A 179 17.18 -5.59 8.68
N ALA A 180 16.26 -6.52 8.97
CA ALA A 180 15.73 -7.42 7.96
C ALA A 180 15.13 -6.62 6.79
N ARG A 181 15.45 -7.03 5.57
CA ARG A 181 14.99 -6.39 4.33
C ARG A 181 14.99 -7.40 3.20
N LEU A 182 14.28 -7.06 2.12
CA LEU A 182 14.28 -7.85 0.90
C LEU A 182 14.74 -6.95 -0.25
N SER A 183 16.00 -7.05 -0.63
CA SER A 183 16.60 -6.31 -1.74
C SER A 183 16.30 -6.94 -3.09
N GLU A 184 16.49 -6.17 -4.16
CA GLU A 184 16.45 -6.70 -5.54
C GLU A 184 17.38 -7.92 -5.70
N LYS A 185 18.58 -7.88 -5.13
CA LYS A 185 19.56 -8.96 -5.22
C LYS A 185 19.02 -10.25 -4.58
N GLU A 186 18.47 -10.14 -3.37
CA GLU A 186 17.88 -11.30 -2.67
C GLU A 186 16.67 -11.87 -3.42
N LEU A 187 15.84 -11.01 -4.04
CA LEU A 187 14.76 -11.47 -4.93
C LEU A 187 15.30 -12.25 -6.13
N VAL A 188 16.32 -11.73 -6.81
CA VAL A 188 16.92 -12.40 -7.97
C VAL A 188 17.58 -13.73 -7.57
N GLU A 189 18.27 -13.77 -6.44
CA GLU A 189 18.86 -14.99 -5.89
C GLU A 189 17.79 -16.04 -5.57
N ALA A 190 16.69 -15.64 -4.94
CA ALA A 190 15.55 -16.53 -4.67
C ALA A 190 14.94 -17.09 -5.96
N LEU A 191 14.82 -16.27 -7.02
CA LEU A 191 14.36 -16.71 -8.34
C LEU A 191 15.34 -17.71 -8.97
N GLY A 192 16.66 -17.47 -8.85
CA GLY A 192 17.71 -18.35 -9.32
C GLY A 192 17.71 -19.71 -8.61
N ALA A 193 17.54 -19.72 -7.28
CA ALA A 193 17.41 -20.93 -6.50
C ALA A 193 16.16 -21.74 -6.88
N ALA A 194 15.01 -21.06 -7.03
CA ALA A 194 13.76 -21.68 -7.47
C ALA A 194 13.88 -22.29 -8.88
N ARG A 195 14.69 -21.70 -9.77
CA ARG A 195 15.00 -22.25 -11.10
C ARG A 195 15.77 -23.56 -11.03
N GLY A 196 16.73 -23.66 -10.11
CA GLY A 196 17.56 -24.86 -9.92
C GLY A 196 16.77 -26.11 -9.56
N THR A 197 15.63 -25.93 -8.88
CA THR A 197 14.75 -27.04 -8.46
C THR A 197 13.74 -27.46 -9.53
N GLN A 198 13.54 -26.68 -10.60
CA GLN A 198 12.59 -27.00 -11.66
C GLN A 198 13.07 -28.13 -12.58
N LYS A 199 12.25 -29.17 -12.70
CA LYS A 199 12.43 -30.27 -13.67
C LYS A 199 11.64 -29.98 -14.95
N GLY A 200 12.26 -30.23 -16.10
CA GLY A 200 11.63 -30.08 -17.41
C GLY A 200 11.89 -28.73 -18.10
N LYS A 201 11.92 -28.77 -19.44
CA LYS A 201 12.28 -27.63 -20.31
C LYS A 201 11.30 -26.46 -20.19
N ALA A 202 10.00 -26.75 -20.06
CA ALA A 202 8.95 -25.72 -19.95
C ALA A 202 9.05 -24.93 -18.64
N ALA A 203 9.19 -25.61 -17.50
CA ALA A 203 9.31 -24.97 -16.18
C ALA A 203 10.57 -24.08 -16.08
N ARG A 204 11.71 -24.56 -16.60
CA ARG A 204 12.94 -23.75 -16.70
C ARG A 204 12.78 -22.52 -17.57
N LYS A 205 12.07 -22.63 -18.70
CA LYS A 205 11.77 -21.48 -19.58
C LYS A 205 10.86 -20.45 -18.89
N ALA A 206 9.83 -20.91 -18.18
CA ALA A 206 8.93 -20.04 -17.43
C ALA A 206 9.69 -19.29 -16.31
N SER A 207 10.52 -19.99 -15.54
CA SER A 207 11.36 -19.39 -14.50
C SER A 207 12.32 -18.34 -15.08
N LYS A 208 12.99 -18.63 -16.21
CA LYS A 208 13.86 -17.66 -16.89
C LYS A 208 13.09 -16.41 -17.39
N ALA A 209 11.83 -16.58 -17.80
CA ALA A 209 10.98 -15.46 -18.19
C ALA A 209 10.59 -14.58 -16.99
N VAL A 210 10.28 -15.19 -15.84
CA VAL A 210 10.02 -14.47 -14.58
C VAL A 210 11.26 -13.69 -14.16
N GLU A 211 12.42 -14.34 -14.09
CA GLU A 211 13.73 -13.72 -13.78
C GLU A 211 14.00 -12.49 -14.67
N LYS A 212 13.83 -12.64 -15.99
CA LYS A 212 14.01 -11.55 -16.96
C LYS A 212 13.02 -10.39 -16.73
N ASN A 213 11.76 -10.69 -16.42
CA ASN A 213 10.75 -9.67 -16.17
C ASN A 213 11.02 -8.92 -14.86
N THR A 214 11.50 -9.60 -13.83
CA THR A 214 11.92 -8.98 -12.55
C THR A 214 13.07 -8.00 -12.77
N LEU A 215 14.14 -8.43 -13.47
CA LEU A 215 15.28 -7.56 -13.78
C LEU A 215 14.87 -6.32 -14.59
N ARG A 216 14.05 -6.50 -15.63
CA ARG A 216 13.50 -5.37 -16.40
C ARG A 216 12.64 -4.43 -15.55
N GLY A 217 11.87 -5.00 -14.63
CA GLY A 217 11.06 -4.23 -13.67
C GLY A 217 11.94 -3.37 -12.78
N ALA A 218 13.05 -3.92 -12.29
CA ALA A 218 14.02 -3.22 -11.48
C ALA A 218 14.79 -2.15 -12.27
N GLU A 219 15.29 -2.43 -13.47
CA GLU A 219 15.90 -1.42 -14.36
C GLU A 219 14.94 -0.24 -14.61
N LYS A 220 13.67 -0.54 -14.92
CA LYS A 220 12.63 0.48 -15.09
C LYS A 220 12.39 1.26 -13.80
N ALA A 221 12.43 0.61 -12.65
CA ALA A 221 12.33 1.26 -11.36
C ALA A 221 13.51 2.23 -11.16
N ARG A 222 14.76 1.79 -11.35
CA ARG A 222 15.97 2.62 -11.23
C ARG A 222 15.95 3.86 -12.13
N SER A 223 15.36 3.76 -13.32
CA SER A 223 15.23 4.90 -14.24
C SER A 223 14.25 5.99 -13.77
N ARG A 224 13.40 5.70 -12.77
CA ARG A 224 12.41 6.64 -12.26
C ARG A 224 13.07 7.47 -11.15
N ASP A 225 13.31 8.73 -11.43
CA ASP A 225 13.91 9.72 -10.54
C ASP A 225 13.38 11.12 -10.88
N SER A 226 13.89 12.15 -10.20
CA SER A 226 13.50 13.54 -10.45
C SER A 226 13.85 14.05 -11.84
N LEU A 227 14.94 13.57 -12.45
CA LEU A 227 15.31 13.93 -13.83
C LEU A 227 14.32 13.37 -14.85
N GLN A 228 13.93 12.10 -14.68
CA GLN A 228 12.88 11.51 -15.50
C GLN A 228 11.52 12.20 -15.25
N ALA A 229 11.23 12.60 -14.02
CA ALA A 229 10.02 13.34 -13.69
C ALA A 229 10.02 14.71 -14.38
N LEU A 230 11.14 15.45 -14.35
CA LEU A 230 11.33 16.73 -15.04
C LEU A 230 11.02 16.58 -16.54
N ALA A 231 11.63 15.61 -17.20
CA ALA A 231 11.43 15.36 -18.63
C ALA A 231 9.99 14.98 -19.02
N LYS A 232 9.17 14.50 -18.07
CA LYS A 232 7.79 14.04 -18.34
C LYS A 232 6.71 15.00 -17.86
N LEU A 233 7.02 15.79 -16.84
CA LEU A 233 6.04 16.59 -16.11
C LEU A 233 6.37 18.08 -16.14
N ALA A 234 7.51 18.49 -16.69
CA ALA A 234 7.87 19.89 -16.82
C ALA A 234 8.19 20.27 -18.27
N GLU A 235 8.05 21.55 -18.55
CA GLU A 235 8.47 22.22 -19.77
C GLU A 235 9.35 23.42 -19.41
N PHE A 236 10.29 23.79 -20.28
CA PHE A 236 11.18 24.93 -20.08
C PHE A 236 10.63 26.14 -20.84
N VAL A 237 10.22 27.18 -20.12
CA VAL A 237 9.55 28.37 -20.68
C VAL A 237 10.12 29.61 -20.01
N ASP A 238 10.50 30.61 -20.81
CA ASP A 238 11.04 31.90 -20.34
C ASP A 238 12.21 31.75 -19.35
N GLY A 239 13.12 30.81 -19.63
CA GLY A 239 14.33 30.61 -18.83
C GLY A 239 14.13 29.83 -17.53
N ARG A 240 12.95 29.25 -17.29
CA ARG A 240 12.68 28.42 -16.10
C ARG A 240 11.84 27.18 -16.44
N TYR A 241 12.01 26.12 -15.65
CA TYR A 241 11.08 25.01 -15.70
C TYR A 241 9.74 25.37 -15.06
N ARG A 242 8.66 24.83 -15.60
CA ARG A 242 7.34 24.82 -14.98
C ARG A 242 6.64 23.49 -15.27
N ILE A 243 5.72 23.09 -14.42
CA ILE A 243 4.96 21.85 -14.59
C ILE A 243 3.98 21.99 -15.77
N VAL A 244 3.88 20.96 -16.62
CA VAL A 244 2.99 20.94 -17.79
C VAL A 244 1.52 20.97 -17.39
N SER A 245 0.67 21.56 -18.23
CA SER A 245 -0.78 21.49 -18.08
C SER A 245 -1.38 20.35 -18.89
N GLN A 246 -2.06 19.42 -18.22
CA GLN A 246 -2.78 18.30 -18.81
C GLN A 246 -4.08 17.99 -18.04
N PRO A 247 -5.11 18.86 -18.08
CA PRO A 247 -6.34 18.66 -17.31
C PRO A 247 -7.13 17.41 -17.77
N PRO A 248 -7.79 16.68 -16.84
CA PRO A 248 -7.82 16.90 -15.39
C PRO A 248 -6.66 16.22 -14.65
N ILE A 249 -5.71 15.59 -15.35
CA ILE A 249 -4.69 14.71 -14.76
C ILE A 249 -3.58 15.50 -14.06
N VAL A 250 -3.13 16.59 -14.66
CA VAL A 250 -2.15 17.53 -14.08
C VAL A 250 -2.66 18.95 -14.33
N VAL A 251 -2.94 19.67 -13.25
CA VAL A 251 -3.44 21.05 -13.32
C VAL A 251 -2.52 21.93 -12.49
N PRO A 252 -1.66 22.75 -13.14
CA PRO A 252 -0.75 23.65 -12.45
C PRO A 252 -1.48 24.67 -11.56
N ALA A 253 -0.85 25.08 -10.46
CA ALA A 253 -1.42 26.01 -9.48
C ALA A 253 -1.84 27.34 -10.14
N ARG A 254 -1.07 27.81 -11.14
CA ARG A 254 -1.38 28.99 -11.97
C ARG A 254 -2.73 28.90 -12.71
N GLU A 255 -3.23 27.70 -12.97
CA GLU A 255 -4.54 27.46 -13.60
C GLU A 255 -5.62 27.18 -12.55
N MET A 256 -5.24 26.66 -11.37
CA MET A 256 -6.14 26.41 -10.25
C MET A 256 -6.61 27.67 -9.55
N ALA A 257 -5.78 28.72 -9.51
CA ALA A 257 -6.14 30.04 -8.98
C ALA A 257 -7.47 30.55 -9.59
N VAL A 258 -7.68 30.26 -10.88
CA VAL A 258 -8.88 30.63 -11.63
C VAL A 258 -10.09 29.77 -11.27
N SER A 259 -9.90 28.49 -10.92
CA SER A 259 -10.99 27.54 -10.62
C SER A 259 -11.39 27.45 -9.14
N LEU A 260 -10.47 27.73 -8.21
CA LEU A 260 -10.69 27.65 -6.76
C LEU A 260 -10.82 29.02 -6.07
N GLY A 261 -10.76 30.12 -6.83
CA GLY A 261 -10.96 31.48 -6.31
C GLY A 261 -9.83 32.01 -5.43
N PHE A 262 -8.65 31.39 -5.45
CA PHE A 262 -7.45 31.91 -4.79
C PHE A 262 -6.69 32.85 -5.73
N THR A 263 -6.16 33.95 -5.22
CA THR A 263 -5.19 34.73 -6.01
C THR A 263 -3.87 33.96 -6.14
N PRO A 264 -3.06 34.22 -7.18
CA PRO A 264 -1.73 33.64 -7.31
C PRO A 264 -0.86 33.85 -6.06
N GLU A 265 -0.91 35.04 -5.46
CA GLU A 265 -0.15 35.41 -4.26
C GLU A 265 -0.59 34.62 -3.03
N ALA A 266 -1.91 34.44 -2.85
CA ALA A 266 -2.46 33.63 -1.77
C ALA A 266 -2.05 32.15 -1.92
N THR A 267 -1.98 31.66 -3.16
CA THR A 267 -1.54 30.29 -3.47
C THR A 267 -0.05 30.11 -3.16
N GLU A 268 0.80 31.07 -3.54
CA GLU A 268 2.23 31.03 -3.21
C GLU A 268 2.49 31.09 -1.70
N ALA A 269 1.80 31.99 -1.00
CA ALA A 269 1.90 32.10 0.46
C ALA A 269 1.47 30.81 1.17
N ALA A 270 0.39 30.18 0.70
CA ALA A 270 -0.09 28.89 1.19
C ALA A 270 0.95 27.77 1.00
N VAL A 271 1.56 27.66 -0.18
CA VAL A 271 2.62 26.68 -0.47
C VAL A 271 3.83 26.91 0.44
N ARG A 272 4.27 28.17 0.59
CA ARG A 272 5.42 28.54 1.43
C ARG A 272 5.18 28.21 2.90
N SER A 273 3.99 28.53 3.42
CA SER A 273 3.60 28.22 4.81
C SER A 273 3.53 26.71 5.05
N GLN A 274 2.94 25.94 4.14
CA GLN A 274 2.93 24.48 4.26
C GLN A 274 4.35 23.89 4.20
N LEU A 275 5.21 24.35 3.29
CA LEU A 275 6.61 23.89 3.21
C LEU A 275 7.37 24.16 4.51
N GLN A 276 7.13 25.31 5.16
CA GLN A 276 7.73 25.62 6.46
C GLN A 276 7.27 24.65 7.54
N ALA A 277 5.97 24.44 7.69
CA ALA A 277 5.43 23.48 8.65
C ALA A 277 5.92 22.04 8.38
N TYR A 278 5.99 21.65 7.11
CA TYR A 278 6.50 20.33 6.69
C TYR A 278 7.94 20.13 7.14
N ARG A 279 8.81 21.13 6.93
CA ARG A 279 10.23 21.10 7.32
C ARG A 279 10.43 20.83 8.82
N GLU A 280 9.51 21.26 9.66
CA GLU A 280 9.56 21.04 11.11
C GLU A 280 9.33 19.56 11.50
N THR A 281 8.74 18.76 10.60
CA THR A 281 8.49 17.32 10.82
C THR A 281 9.67 16.42 10.40
N LEU A 282 10.67 16.98 9.72
CA LEU A 282 11.85 16.24 9.25
C LEU A 282 12.94 16.18 10.32
N GLN A 283 13.79 15.15 10.24
CA GLN A 283 15.04 15.12 11.00
C GLN A 283 15.93 16.32 10.62
N ALA A 284 16.74 16.82 11.56
CA ALA A 284 17.48 18.07 11.41
C ALA A 284 18.44 18.08 10.20
N ASP A 285 19.11 16.95 9.93
CA ASP A 285 19.99 16.77 8.77
C ASP A 285 19.20 16.78 7.44
N ARG A 286 18.03 16.15 7.42
CA ARG A 286 17.13 16.12 6.24
C ARG A 286 16.48 17.47 5.98
N ARG A 287 16.16 18.21 7.04
CA ARG A 287 15.70 19.59 6.95
C ARG A 287 16.77 20.50 6.31
N GLN A 288 18.01 20.41 6.78
CA GLN A 288 19.14 21.17 6.22
C GLN A 288 19.40 20.82 4.75
N LEU A 289 19.21 19.56 4.36
CA LEU A 289 19.29 19.15 2.95
C LEU A 289 18.15 19.78 2.13
N LEU A 290 16.90 19.69 2.59
CA LEU A 290 15.74 20.23 1.88
C LEU A 290 15.84 21.75 1.68
N GLU A 291 16.42 22.47 2.65
CA GLU A 291 16.65 23.92 2.60
C GLU A 291 17.57 24.38 1.45
N ARG A 292 18.29 23.46 0.81
CA ARG A 292 19.10 23.76 -0.38
C ARG A 292 18.31 23.78 -1.67
N PHE A 293 17.02 23.45 -1.61
CA PHE A 293 16.13 23.43 -2.75
C PHE A 293 15.12 24.58 -2.67
N GLU A 294 14.90 25.27 -3.79
CA GLU A 294 13.87 26.28 -3.98
C GLU A 294 12.63 25.67 -4.65
N VAL A 295 11.42 26.06 -4.25
CA VAL A 295 10.19 25.65 -4.94
C VAL A 295 10.01 26.47 -6.22
N VAL A 296 9.91 25.79 -7.35
CA VAL A 296 9.78 26.40 -8.68
C VAL A 296 8.32 26.44 -9.13
N ASP A 297 7.59 25.32 -9.02
CA ASP A 297 6.21 25.23 -9.46
C ASP A 297 5.45 24.12 -8.71
N VAL A 298 4.12 24.24 -8.66
CA VAL A 298 3.23 23.27 -8.00
C VAL A 298 2.05 22.96 -8.92
N ALA A 299 1.60 21.70 -8.91
CA ALA A 299 0.41 21.29 -9.65
C ALA A 299 -0.41 20.26 -8.88
N HIS A 300 -1.73 20.32 -9.03
CA HIS A 300 -2.61 19.21 -8.66
C HIS A 300 -2.39 18.04 -9.62
N LYS A 301 -2.43 16.81 -9.10
CA LYS A 301 -2.23 15.57 -9.85
C LYS A 301 -3.16 14.45 -9.41
N VAL A 302 -3.93 13.89 -10.34
CA VAL A 302 -4.76 12.70 -10.08
C VAL A 302 -3.88 11.43 -10.00
N VAL A 303 -4.10 10.58 -8.98
CA VAL A 303 -3.30 9.36 -8.71
C VAL A 303 -4.14 8.15 -8.28
N GLY A 304 -3.67 6.93 -8.60
CA GLY A 304 -4.15 5.67 -8.01
C GLY A 304 -5.52 5.16 -8.49
N VAL A 305 -6.06 4.13 -7.82
CA VAL A 305 -7.47 3.69 -7.95
C VAL A 305 -8.20 3.99 -6.64
N GLY A 306 -7.69 3.49 -5.52
CA GLY A 306 -8.24 3.73 -4.17
C GLY A 306 -8.15 5.19 -3.70
N SER A 307 -7.09 5.91 -4.06
CA SER A 307 -6.92 7.34 -3.68
C SER A 307 -7.58 8.32 -4.66
N VAL A 308 -8.30 7.87 -5.70
CA VAL A 308 -8.94 8.79 -6.67
C VAL A 308 -10.04 9.59 -5.98
N GLY A 309 -9.93 10.91 -6.00
CA GLY A 309 -10.83 11.79 -5.26
C GLY A 309 -10.24 12.31 -3.95
N ASN A 310 -9.10 11.79 -3.49
CA ASN A 310 -8.30 12.47 -2.47
C ASN A 310 -7.36 13.46 -3.17
N ARG A 311 -7.09 14.59 -2.53
CA ARG A 311 -6.20 15.60 -3.12
C ARG A 311 -4.78 15.10 -3.19
N ALA A 312 -4.15 15.32 -4.33
CA ALA A 312 -2.73 15.07 -4.49
C ALA A 312 -2.09 16.18 -5.32
N PHE A 313 -0.92 16.62 -4.89
CA PHE A 313 -0.14 17.66 -5.53
C PHE A 313 1.27 17.15 -5.82
N ILE A 314 1.93 17.81 -6.76
CA ILE A 314 3.35 17.67 -7.02
C ILE A 314 4.00 19.05 -6.92
N ALA A 315 5.15 19.11 -6.27
CA ALA A 315 5.99 20.31 -6.20
C ALA A 315 7.30 20.03 -6.92
N LEU A 316 7.63 20.86 -7.90
CA LEU A 316 8.95 20.89 -8.53
C LEU A 316 9.82 21.83 -7.72
N LEU A 317 10.94 21.31 -7.22
CA LEU A 317 11.97 22.05 -6.54
C LEU A 317 13.27 22.00 -7.35
N GLN A 318 14.11 23.03 -7.21
CA GLN A 318 15.41 23.17 -7.87
C GLN A 318 16.51 23.36 -6.84
N GLY A 319 17.56 22.55 -6.93
CA GLY A 319 18.75 22.64 -6.09
C GLY A 319 19.80 23.56 -6.69
N ARG A 320 20.99 22.99 -6.97
CA ARG A 320 22.15 23.74 -7.47
C ARG A 320 21.86 24.54 -8.75
N ASP A 321 21.14 23.93 -9.69
CA ASP A 321 20.81 24.48 -11.00
C ASP A 321 19.58 23.77 -11.60
N GLU A 322 19.17 24.15 -12.80
CA GLU A 322 18.03 23.58 -13.55
C GLU A 322 18.15 22.07 -13.88
N GLN A 323 19.34 21.48 -13.72
CA GLN A 323 19.59 20.04 -13.88
C GLN A 323 19.64 19.29 -12.54
N ASP A 324 19.34 19.97 -11.43
CA ASP A 324 19.23 19.39 -10.09
C ASP A 324 17.76 19.46 -9.57
N PRO A 325 16.80 18.80 -10.24
CA PRO A 325 15.41 18.83 -9.83
C PRO A 325 15.15 17.89 -8.65
N LEU A 326 14.20 18.29 -7.81
CA LEU A 326 13.56 17.42 -6.82
C LEU A 326 12.04 17.52 -7.01
N PHE A 327 11.38 16.39 -7.24
CA PHE A 327 9.92 16.35 -7.20
C PHE A 327 9.42 15.77 -5.88
N LEU A 328 8.64 16.56 -5.16
CA LEU A 328 7.87 16.08 -4.02
C LEU A 328 6.42 15.82 -4.43
N GLN A 329 5.81 14.81 -3.82
CA GLN A 329 4.39 14.53 -3.87
C GLN A 329 3.78 14.83 -2.51
N VAL A 330 2.68 15.58 -2.53
CA VAL A 330 1.87 15.89 -1.35
C VAL A 330 0.55 15.18 -1.51
N LYS A 331 0.21 14.28 -0.59
CA LYS A 331 -1.04 13.52 -0.60
C LYS A 331 -1.88 13.90 0.60
N GLU A 332 -3.18 14.01 0.38
CA GLU A 332 -4.15 14.08 1.46
C GLU A 332 -4.23 12.75 2.23
N ALA A 333 -4.27 12.86 3.55
CA ALA A 333 -4.58 11.78 4.48
C ALA A 333 -5.89 12.10 5.21
N THR A 334 -6.77 11.10 5.27
CA THR A 334 -8.03 11.13 6.00
C THR A 334 -7.97 10.17 7.19
N SER A 335 -9.00 10.13 8.03
CA SER A 335 -9.17 9.01 8.97
C SER A 335 -9.10 7.67 8.24
N SER A 336 -8.52 6.67 8.90
CA SER A 336 -8.46 5.32 8.35
C SER A 336 -9.86 4.71 8.32
N VAL A 337 -10.19 3.96 7.27
CA VAL A 337 -11.42 3.15 7.19
C VAL A 337 -11.50 2.11 8.30
N LEU A 338 -10.38 1.81 8.96
CA LEU A 338 -10.35 0.92 10.11
C LEU A 338 -10.87 1.58 11.40
N GLU A 339 -10.86 2.92 11.49
CA GLU A 339 -11.33 3.65 12.68
C GLU A 339 -12.85 3.49 12.90
N ASP A 340 -13.60 3.06 11.88
CA ASP A 340 -15.02 2.70 12.01
C ASP A 340 -15.23 1.46 12.91
N HIS A 341 -14.19 0.63 13.09
CA HIS A 341 -14.30 -0.70 13.71
C HIS A 341 -13.17 -1.04 14.70
N LEU A 342 -12.13 -0.21 14.76
CA LEU A 342 -10.99 -0.30 15.67
C LEU A 342 -10.85 1.04 16.44
N PRO A 343 -10.09 1.08 17.54
CA PRO A 343 -9.81 2.33 18.23
C PRO A 343 -9.28 3.40 17.27
N VAL A 344 -9.73 4.64 17.45
CA VAL A 344 -9.26 5.79 16.67
C VAL A 344 -7.76 6.00 16.82
N SER A 345 -7.16 6.68 15.84
CA SER A 345 -5.75 7.05 15.84
C SER A 345 -5.32 7.79 17.12
N GLU A 346 -4.16 7.44 17.67
CA GLU A 346 -3.54 8.24 18.74
C GLU A 346 -3.00 9.59 18.24
N TYR A 347 -2.71 9.68 16.93
CA TYR A 347 -2.25 10.91 16.29
C TYR A 347 -3.44 11.79 15.92
N GLU A 348 -3.38 13.06 16.32
CA GLU A 348 -4.39 14.08 15.96
C GLU A 348 -4.46 14.36 14.46
N GLN A 349 -3.32 14.21 13.76
CA GLN A 349 -3.22 14.48 12.33
C GLN A 349 -3.10 13.16 11.56
N PRO A 350 -4.09 12.81 10.71
CA PRO A 350 -3.98 11.65 9.83
C PRO A 350 -2.69 11.58 9.00
N GLY A 351 -2.14 12.72 8.57
CA GLY A 351 -0.85 12.75 7.88
C GLY A 351 0.30 12.23 8.76
N GLU A 352 0.29 12.54 10.05
CA GLU A 352 1.26 12.01 11.02
C GLU A 352 1.08 10.50 11.20
N ARG A 353 -0.16 10.02 11.36
CA ARG A 353 -0.48 8.59 11.44
C ARG A 353 0.12 7.80 10.27
N VAL A 354 -0.10 8.28 9.04
CA VAL A 354 0.43 7.65 7.81
C VAL A 354 1.95 7.58 7.86
N VAL A 355 2.62 8.69 8.20
CA VAL A 355 4.09 8.77 8.21
C VAL A 355 4.70 7.88 9.30
N GLN A 356 4.15 7.90 10.50
CA GLN A 356 4.68 7.12 11.62
C GLN A 356 4.44 5.62 11.43
N GLY A 357 3.25 5.24 10.96
CA GLY A 357 2.95 3.85 10.60
C GLY A 357 3.87 3.33 9.49
N GLN A 358 4.11 4.15 8.45
CA GLN A 358 5.05 3.82 7.37
C GLN A 358 6.47 3.60 7.91
N ARG A 359 7.00 4.49 8.75
CA ARG A 359 8.34 4.38 9.36
C ARG A 359 8.48 3.13 10.25
N LEU A 360 7.42 2.79 10.97
CA LEU A 360 7.38 1.62 11.85
C LEU A 360 7.41 0.30 11.05
N MET A 361 6.70 0.24 9.92
CA MET A 361 6.52 -0.99 9.14
C MET A 361 7.57 -1.22 8.02
N GLN A 362 7.95 -0.18 7.28
CA GLN A 362 8.85 -0.29 6.12
C GLN A 362 10.32 -0.39 6.52
N ALA A 363 11.10 -1.32 5.93
CA ALA A 363 12.52 -1.50 6.25
C ALA A 363 13.36 -0.23 6.04
N ALA A 364 13.01 0.55 5.03
CA ALA A 364 13.51 1.90 4.84
C ALA A 364 12.38 2.76 4.28
N SER A 365 12.29 4.00 4.75
CA SER A 365 11.34 4.99 4.26
C SER A 365 12.06 6.14 3.56
N ASP A 366 11.31 6.90 2.78
CA ASP A 366 11.78 8.11 2.11
C ASP A 366 12.38 9.11 3.12
N ILE A 367 13.56 9.65 2.82
CA ILE A 367 14.26 10.63 3.67
C ILE A 367 13.50 11.96 3.82
N PHE A 368 12.58 12.24 2.90
CA PHE A 368 11.70 13.41 2.88
C PHE A 368 10.27 13.04 3.32
N LEU A 369 10.05 11.88 3.94
CA LEU A 369 8.73 11.52 4.46
C LEU A 369 8.37 12.42 5.67
N GLY A 370 7.31 13.21 5.55
CA GLY A 370 6.80 14.10 6.61
C GLY A 370 5.35 14.51 6.39
N TRP A 371 4.79 15.38 7.22
CA TRP A 371 3.36 15.73 7.20
C TRP A 371 3.09 17.20 7.47
N THR A 372 1.88 17.66 7.14
CA THR A 372 1.40 19.01 7.43
C THR A 372 -0.11 19.05 7.60
N ARG A 373 -0.60 20.09 8.27
CA ARG A 373 -1.99 20.53 8.09
C ARG A 373 -2.13 21.19 6.70
N GLY A 374 -3.28 20.98 6.08
CA GLY A 374 -3.67 21.67 4.86
C GLY A 374 -4.03 23.14 5.15
N VAL A 375 -4.10 23.96 4.10
CA VAL A 375 -4.53 25.36 4.21
C VAL A 375 -6.02 25.48 4.54
N GLN A 376 -6.82 24.50 4.09
CA GLN A 376 -8.23 24.41 4.46
C GLN A 376 -8.37 23.67 5.79
N GLU A 377 -9.26 24.17 6.63
CA GLU A 377 -9.55 23.56 7.93
C GLU A 377 -9.95 22.08 7.79
N GLY A 378 -9.49 21.25 8.73
CA GLY A 378 -9.77 19.82 8.75
C GLY A 378 -9.07 18.98 7.66
N ARG A 379 -8.20 19.57 6.84
CA ARG A 379 -7.42 18.84 5.83
C ARG A 379 -6.02 18.53 6.35
N PHE A 380 -5.55 17.32 6.10
CA PHE A 380 -4.24 16.85 6.54
C PHE A 380 -3.50 16.23 5.37
N LEU A 381 -2.20 16.47 5.30
CA LEU A 381 -1.36 16.10 4.16
C LEU A 381 -0.11 15.36 4.63
N TYR A 382 0.45 14.53 3.78
CA TYR A 382 1.78 13.96 3.93
C TYR A 382 2.60 14.12 2.65
N TRP A 383 3.91 14.19 2.83
CA TRP A 383 4.90 14.57 1.83
C TRP A 383 5.88 13.43 1.63
N ARG A 384 6.29 13.18 0.38
CA ARG A 384 7.32 12.19 0.00
C ARG A 384 7.89 12.52 -1.38
N GLN A 385 8.98 11.91 -1.79
CA GLN A 385 9.49 12.04 -3.14
C GLN A 385 8.53 11.41 -4.16
N LEU A 386 8.41 12.07 -5.31
CA LEU A 386 7.65 11.57 -6.43
C LEU A 386 8.52 10.62 -7.25
N ARG A 387 8.06 9.36 -7.36
CA ARG A 387 8.63 8.36 -8.28
C ARG A 387 10.10 8.00 -8.02
N ASP A 388 10.59 8.13 -6.78
CA ASP A 388 11.97 7.78 -6.45
C ASP A 388 12.24 6.25 -6.48
N MET A 389 12.86 5.80 -7.56
CA MET A 389 13.12 4.41 -7.93
C MET A 389 11.92 3.46 -7.73
N LYS A 390 10.70 3.99 -7.82
CA LYS A 390 9.48 3.25 -7.46
C LYS A 390 9.09 2.27 -8.56
N GLY A 391 8.78 1.02 -8.22
CA GLY A 391 8.29 -0.02 -9.13
C GLY A 391 7.12 -0.79 -8.53
N SER A 392 6.21 -1.26 -9.38
CA SER A 392 5.06 -2.09 -9.01
C SER A 392 4.98 -3.28 -9.95
N ALA A 393 4.42 -4.39 -9.48
CA ALA A 393 4.21 -5.56 -10.30
C ALA A 393 3.04 -5.35 -11.29
N VAL A 394 3.14 -5.93 -12.49
CA VAL A 394 2.04 -5.96 -13.48
C VAL A 394 1.29 -7.28 -13.28
N VAL A 395 0.32 -7.26 -12.37
CA VAL A 395 -0.38 -8.46 -11.87
C VAL A 395 -1.08 -9.22 -13.00
N GLU A 396 -1.71 -8.49 -13.92
CA GLU A 396 -2.51 -9.02 -15.03
C GLU A 396 -1.67 -9.81 -16.04
N ALA A 397 -0.35 -9.57 -16.08
CA ALA A 397 0.58 -10.27 -16.96
C ALA A 397 1.30 -11.45 -16.28
N MET A 398 1.01 -11.73 -15.00
CA MET A 398 1.66 -12.81 -14.28
C MET A 398 1.12 -14.18 -14.70
N VAL A 399 2.04 -15.14 -14.80
CA VAL A 399 1.75 -16.57 -14.89
C VAL A 399 1.80 -17.20 -13.49
N PRO A 400 1.24 -18.41 -13.26
CA PRO A 400 1.16 -19.03 -11.93
C PRO A 400 2.49 -19.05 -11.17
N LEU A 401 3.58 -19.47 -11.82
CA LEU A 401 4.91 -19.48 -11.19
C LEU A 401 5.36 -18.09 -10.73
N GLY A 402 5.15 -17.06 -11.56
CA GLY A 402 5.53 -15.68 -11.22
C GLY A 402 4.71 -15.13 -10.06
N MET A 403 3.40 -15.39 -10.06
CA MET A 403 2.51 -14.95 -8.99
C MET A 403 2.80 -15.68 -7.67
N THR A 404 3.16 -16.98 -7.69
CA THR A 404 3.58 -17.72 -6.50
C THR A 404 4.86 -17.15 -5.89
N LEU A 405 5.85 -16.80 -6.72
CA LEU A 405 7.10 -16.19 -6.23
C LEU A 405 6.85 -14.79 -5.65
N TYR A 406 5.97 -14.03 -6.29
CA TYR A 406 5.50 -12.74 -5.77
C TYR A 406 4.73 -12.88 -4.44
N ALA A 407 3.89 -13.91 -4.32
CA ALA A 407 3.17 -14.24 -3.10
C ALA A 407 4.10 -14.54 -1.93
N ASN A 408 5.18 -15.30 -2.16
CA ASN A 408 6.19 -15.53 -1.13
C ASN A 408 6.84 -14.23 -0.65
N ALA A 409 7.23 -13.34 -1.59
CA ALA A 409 7.83 -12.05 -1.25
C ALA A 409 6.86 -11.17 -0.45
N CYS A 410 5.59 -11.08 -0.86
CA CYS A 410 4.58 -10.29 -0.13
C CYS A 410 4.32 -10.84 1.28
N GLY A 411 4.19 -12.16 1.42
CA GLY A 411 3.98 -12.82 2.71
C GLY A 411 5.13 -12.59 3.68
N TRP A 412 6.37 -12.75 3.22
CA TRP A 412 7.57 -12.48 4.01
C TRP A 412 7.65 -11.00 4.44
N THR A 413 7.43 -10.07 3.50
CA THR A 413 7.45 -8.63 3.77
C THR A 413 6.40 -8.21 4.80
N LEU A 414 5.17 -8.73 4.68
CA LEU A 414 4.11 -8.42 5.64
C LEU A 414 4.43 -8.97 7.03
N ALA A 415 4.98 -10.20 7.11
CA ALA A 415 5.42 -10.76 8.39
C ALA A 415 6.52 -9.91 9.03
N ARG A 416 7.47 -9.40 8.24
CA ARG A 416 8.53 -8.51 8.74
C ARG A 416 7.95 -7.20 9.26
N ALA A 417 7.00 -6.59 8.55
CA ALA A 417 6.34 -5.37 8.98
C ALA A 417 5.61 -5.57 10.32
N HIS A 418 4.85 -6.66 10.46
CA HIS A 418 4.17 -7.00 11.71
C HIS A 418 5.12 -7.38 12.85
N ALA A 419 6.25 -8.03 12.54
CA ALA A 419 7.27 -8.39 13.53
C ALA A 419 8.00 -7.17 14.11
N ARG A 420 8.18 -6.11 13.31
CA ARG A 420 8.75 -4.83 13.77
C ARG A 420 7.77 -4.04 14.63
N ALA A 421 6.49 -4.08 14.27
CA ALA A 421 5.46 -3.27 14.90
C ALA A 421 4.65 -3.98 15.99
N GLY A 422 4.92 -5.26 16.24
CA GLY A 422 4.18 -6.09 17.19
C GLY A 422 5.07 -7.10 17.91
N ASP A 423 4.46 -8.15 18.43
CA ASP A 423 5.17 -9.22 19.14
C ASP A 423 5.39 -10.45 18.23
N PRO A 424 6.57 -10.61 17.61
CA PRO A 424 6.83 -11.75 16.73
C PRO A 424 6.81 -13.09 17.46
N VAL A 425 7.19 -13.13 18.75
CA VAL A 425 7.19 -14.37 19.56
C VAL A 425 5.76 -14.83 19.82
N ALA A 426 4.87 -13.92 20.22
CA ALA A 426 3.46 -14.24 20.42
C ALA A 426 2.77 -14.63 19.11
N LEU A 427 3.03 -13.91 18.02
CA LEU A 427 2.50 -14.23 16.69
C LEU A 427 2.98 -15.60 16.20
N ALA A 428 4.29 -15.90 16.26
CA ALA A 428 4.82 -17.21 15.88
C ALA A 428 4.25 -18.34 16.76
N ALA A 429 4.13 -18.11 18.06
CA ALA A 429 3.54 -19.08 18.98
C ALA A 429 2.06 -19.33 18.71
N TYR A 430 1.30 -18.31 18.28
CA TYR A 430 -0.09 -18.44 17.83
C TYR A 430 -0.19 -19.20 16.50
N LEU A 431 0.64 -18.89 15.51
CA LEU A 431 0.59 -19.51 14.18
C LEU A 431 1.08 -20.97 14.19
N GLY A 432 2.17 -21.24 14.90
CA GLY A 432 2.76 -22.57 15.03
C GLY A 432 3.43 -23.08 13.75
N SER A 433 3.78 -24.37 13.75
CA SER A 433 4.51 -25.02 12.65
C SER A 433 3.63 -25.77 11.65
N SER A 434 2.36 -26.02 11.97
CA SER A 434 1.43 -26.73 11.07
C SER A 434 0.88 -25.80 9.99
N ASP A 435 0.45 -26.37 8.86
CA ASP A 435 -0.22 -25.65 7.76
C ASP A 435 -1.70 -25.30 8.03
N LYS A 436 -2.20 -25.52 9.26
CA LYS A 436 -3.61 -25.27 9.62
C LYS A 436 -4.02 -23.82 9.38
N PHE A 437 -3.20 -22.86 9.80
CA PHE A 437 -3.46 -21.43 9.54
C PHE A 437 -3.46 -21.14 8.05
N ASP A 438 -2.43 -21.61 7.33
CA ASP A 438 -2.26 -21.45 5.89
C ASP A 438 -3.50 -21.93 5.13
N ARG A 439 -4.02 -23.11 5.49
CA ARG A 439 -5.24 -23.68 4.90
C ARG A 439 -6.49 -22.88 5.24
N SER A 440 -6.70 -22.51 6.49
CA SER A 440 -7.89 -21.77 6.91
C SER A 440 -8.00 -20.40 6.23
N VAL A 441 -6.90 -19.66 6.15
CA VAL A 441 -6.85 -18.36 5.46
C VAL A 441 -7.01 -18.53 3.96
N THR A 442 -6.49 -19.62 3.37
CA THR A 442 -6.73 -19.93 1.96
C THR A 442 -8.20 -20.23 1.68
N ASP A 443 -8.85 -21.01 2.55
CA ASP A 443 -10.27 -21.34 2.42
C ASP A 443 -11.14 -20.07 2.63
N PHE A 444 -10.81 -19.22 3.61
CA PHE A 444 -11.39 -17.87 3.76
C PHE A 444 -11.28 -17.07 2.45
N SER A 445 -10.09 -17.03 1.86
CA SER A 445 -9.81 -16.23 0.67
C SER A 445 -10.66 -16.65 -0.53
N GLN A 446 -10.95 -17.95 -0.66
CA GLN A 446 -11.87 -18.47 -1.67
C GLN A 446 -13.29 -17.97 -1.46
N ARG A 447 -13.79 -18.04 -0.23
CA ARG A 447 -15.14 -17.56 0.13
C ARG A 447 -15.26 -16.04 -0.04
N TYR A 448 -14.23 -15.30 0.38
CA TYR A 448 -14.21 -13.86 0.25
C TYR A 448 -14.11 -13.43 -1.21
N ALA A 449 -13.39 -14.17 -2.06
CA ALA A 449 -13.37 -13.92 -3.50
C ALA A 449 -14.78 -14.09 -4.12
N ASP A 450 -15.58 -15.06 -3.64
CA ASP A 450 -16.99 -15.20 -4.06
C ASP A 450 -17.84 -14.02 -3.59
N GLN A 451 -17.61 -13.50 -2.38
CA GLN A 451 -18.30 -12.29 -1.92
C GLN A 451 -17.90 -11.05 -2.71
N ASN A 452 -16.60 -10.86 -2.98
CA ASN A 452 -16.12 -9.74 -3.78
C ASN A 452 -16.73 -9.73 -5.19
N GLU A 453 -16.93 -10.90 -5.80
CA GLU A 453 -17.63 -10.99 -7.08
C GLU A 453 -19.09 -10.51 -6.96
N ARG A 454 -19.82 -10.91 -5.92
CA ARG A 454 -21.18 -10.42 -5.67
C ARG A 454 -21.23 -8.91 -5.45
N ASP A 455 -20.29 -8.38 -4.67
CA ASP A 455 -20.20 -6.94 -4.42
C ASP A 455 -19.83 -6.16 -5.70
N TYR A 456 -18.95 -6.72 -6.52
CA TYR A 456 -18.60 -6.16 -7.82
C TYR A 456 -19.80 -6.14 -8.76
N GLN A 457 -20.61 -7.20 -8.82
CA GLN A 457 -21.85 -7.21 -9.59
C GLN A 457 -22.86 -6.18 -9.08
N ALA A 458 -23.04 -6.06 -7.76
CA ALA A 458 -23.91 -5.03 -7.17
C ALA A 458 -23.43 -3.60 -7.51
N PHE A 459 -22.11 -3.38 -7.53
CA PHE A 459 -21.51 -2.13 -7.95
C PHE A 459 -21.74 -1.84 -9.45
N LEU A 460 -21.55 -2.83 -10.33
CA LEU A 460 -21.86 -2.70 -11.76
C LEU A 460 -23.35 -2.40 -11.99
N ASP A 461 -24.23 -3.04 -11.24
CA ASP A 461 -25.68 -2.81 -11.29
C ASP A 461 -26.04 -1.39 -10.84
N ALA A 462 -25.39 -0.88 -9.80
CA ALA A 462 -25.57 0.49 -9.36
C ALA A 462 -25.13 1.52 -10.42
N VAL A 463 -24.05 1.23 -11.17
CA VAL A 463 -23.66 2.06 -12.31
C VAL A 463 -24.68 1.97 -13.45
N ARG A 464 -25.12 0.75 -13.79
CA ARG A 464 -26.09 0.51 -14.87
C ARG A 464 -27.44 1.16 -14.63
N THR A 465 -27.92 1.16 -13.38
CA THR A 465 -29.20 1.79 -13.00
C THR A 465 -29.10 3.29 -12.77
N GLY A 466 -27.88 3.87 -12.81
CA GLY A 466 -27.65 5.30 -12.60
C GLY A 466 -27.58 5.73 -11.13
N ARG A 467 -27.59 4.80 -10.16
CA ARG A 467 -27.30 5.12 -8.75
C ARG A 467 -25.88 5.66 -8.59
N LEU A 468 -24.91 5.10 -9.32
CA LEU A 468 -23.54 5.60 -9.39
C LEU A 468 -23.21 6.11 -10.79
N VAL A 469 -22.51 7.24 -10.87
CA VAL A 469 -21.95 7.75 -12.13
C VAL A 469 -20.53 7.23 -12.31
N ALA A 470 -20.16 6.77 -13.51
CA ALA A 470 -18.81 6.30 -13.81
C ALA A 470 -18.28 6.84 -15.14
N ARG A 471 -16.97 7.11 -15.21
CA ARG A 471 -16.26 7.55 -16.42
C ARG A 471 -15.14 6.58 -16.76
N ALA A 472 -15.32 5.80 -17.82
CA ALA A 472 -14.33 4.84 -18.30
C ALA A 472 -13.16 5.52 -19.06
N GLY A 473 -12.00 4.86 -19.07
CA GLY A 473 -10.86 5.25 -19.93
C GLY A 473 -10.01 6.43 -19.44
N VAL A 474 -10.09 6.79 -18.15
CA VAL A 474 -9.34 7.92 -17.53
C VAL A 474 -8.32 7.46 -16.50
#